data_AF-A0A8A4TK86-F1
#
_entry.id   AF-A0A8A4TK86-F1
#
_cell.length_a   1.000
_cell.length_b   1.000
_cell.length_c   1.000
_cell.angle_alpha   90.00
_cell.angle_beta   90.00
_cell.angle_gamma   90.00
#
_symmetry.space_group_name_H-M   'P 1'
#
loop_
_entity.id
_entity.type
_entity.pdbx_description
1 polymer ?
#
loop_
_entity_poly.entity_id
_entity_poly.type
_entity_poly.pdbx_seq_one_letter_code
_entity_poly.pdbx_strand_id
1 'polypeptide(L)'
;MISGEKHQKALIALHKILVTLRWLVGQGDKEKEYLYKLLDWTEYLPLLIADPEDKTERFHQALRDLAENFPECKRALAVFEED
;
A
#
# COMPACT_ATOMS: atom_id res chain seq x y z
N MET A 1 10.01 -12.08 1.62
CA MET A 1 9.27 -12.68 0.53
C MET A 1 7.83 -12.65 0.97
N ILE A 2 6.92 -12.16 0.13
CA ILE A 2 5.50 -12.38 0.40
C ILE A 2 5.19 -13.82 -0.02
N SER A 3 4.37 -14.54 0.75
CA SER A 3 3.95 -15.89 0.40
C SER A 3 3.43 -15.95 -1.04
N GLY A 4 3.66 -17.07 -1.75
CA GLY A 4 3.41 -17.16 -3.20
C GLY A 4 1.98 -16.77 -3.59
N GLU A 5 0.98 -17.17 -2.79
CA GLU A 5 -0.44 -16.85 -3.00
C GLU A 5 -0.76 -15.36 -2.80
N LYS A 6 -0.01 -14.67 -1.93
CA LYS A 6 -0.22 -13.25 -1.61
C LYS A 6 0.70 -12.32 -2.40
N HIS A 7 1.74 -12.81 -3.09
CA HIS A 7 2.71 -11.98 -3.81
C HIS A 7 2.04 -11.12 -4.89
N GLN A 8 1.20 -11.72 -5.74
CA GLN A 8 0.46 -10.98 -6.75
C GLN A 8 -0.49 -9.95 -6.13
N LYS A 9 -1.15 -10.31 -5.02
CA LYS A 9 -2.05 -9.41 -4.28
C LYS A 9 -1.29 -8.23 -3.67
N ALA A 10 -0.05 -8.44 -3.19
CA ALA A 10 0.82 -7.37 -2.70
C ALA A 10 1.15 -6.36 -3.81
N LEU A 11 1.49 -6.84 -5.01
CA LEU A 11 1.76 -5.98 -6.16
C LEU A 11 0.51 -5.20 -6.60
N ILE A 12 -0.66 -5.84 -6.60
CA ILE A 12 -1.93 -5.17 -6.94
C ILE A 12 -2.28 -4.12 -5.87
N ALA A 13 -2.08 -4.41 -4.59
CA ALA A 13 -2.29 -3.46 -3.50
C ALA A 13 -1.39 -2.22 -3.67
N LEU A 14 -0.09 -2.42 -3.93
CA LEU A 14 0.85 -1.33 -4.22
C LEU A 14 0.42 -0.49 -5.43
N HIS A 15 0.01 -1.14 -6.51
CA HIS A 15 -0.51 -0.46 -7.70
C HIS A 15 -1.73 0.41 -7.35
N LYS A 16 -2.66 -0.09 -6.53
CA LYS A 16 -3.83 0.67 -6.10
C LYS A 16 -3.45 1.90 -5.28
N ILE A 17 -2.47 1.80 -4.39
CA ILE A 17 -1.98 2.94 -3.61
C ILE A 17 -1.42 4.02 -4.54
N LEU A 18 -0.62 3.64 -5.53
CA LEU A 18 -0.06 4.58 -6.53
C LEU A 18 -1.15 5.26 -7.37
N VAL A 19 -2.18 4.51 -7.79
CA VAL A 19 -3.34 5.07 -8.51
C VAL A 19 -4.11 6.06 -7.63
N THR A 20 -4.33 5.73 -6.36
CA THR A 20 -4.99 6.64 -5.40
C THR A 20 -4.17 7.90 -5.18
N LEU A 21 -2.85 7.78 -4.96
CA LEU A 21 -1.96 8.92 -4.82
C LEU A 21 -2.03 9.85 -6.05
N ARG A 22 -1.96 9.29 -7.26
CA ARG A 22 -2.11 10.06 -8.50
C ARG A 22 -3.44 10.80 -8.57
N TRP A 23 -4.53 10.14 -8.19
CA TRP A 23 -5.86 10.75 -8.18
C TRP A 23 -5.94 11.92 -7.19
N LEU A 24 -5.43 11.75 -5.96
CA LEU A 24 -5.39 12.80 -4.94
C LEU A 24 -4.57 14.02 -5.39
N VAL A 25 -3.41 13.78 -6.00
CA VAL A 25 -2.60 14.86 -6.60
C VAL A 25 -3.40 15.63 -7.66
N GLY A 26 -4.18 14.92 -8.48
CA GLY A 26 -5.00 15.53 -9.52
C GLY A 26 -6.20 16.34 -9.01
N GLN A 27 -6.77 15.98 -7.85
CA GLN A 27 -7.85 16.75 -7.22
C GLN A 27 -7.35 18.04 -6.59
N GLY A 28 -6.12 18.04 -6.05
CA GLY A 28 -5.52 19.22 -5.39
C GLY A 28 -6.21 19.60 -4.08
N ASP A 29 -6.94 18.68 -3.46
CA ASP A 29 -7.73 18.86 -2.23
C ASP A 29 -6.97 18.44 -0.96
N LYS A 30 -5.78 17.83 -1.11
CA LYS A 30 -4.90 17.43 -0.01
C LYS A 30 -3.67 18.33 0.09
N GLU A 31 -3.23 18.55 1.33
CA GLU A 31 -1.97 19.22 1.62
C GLU A 31 -0.77 18.41 1.12
N LYS A 32 0.34 19.09 0.81
CA LYS A 32 1.55 18.43 0.31
C LYS A 32 2.11 17.43 1.31
N GLU A 33 2.10 17.76 2.61
CA GLU A 33 2.55 16.84 3.66
C GLU A 33 1.73 15.54 3.67
N TYR A 34 0.43 15.61 3.38
CA TYR A 34 -0.42 14.43 3.30
C TYR A 34 0.01 13.51 2.14
N LEU A 35 0.29 14.10 0.98
CA LEU A 35 0.74 13.38 -0.22
C LEU A 35 2.13 12.76 -0.04
N TYR A 36 3.06 13.47 0.61
CA TYR A 36 4.39 12.94 0.90
C TYR A 36 4.34 11.76 1.87
N LYS A 37 3.54 11.84 2.93
CA LYS A 37 3.37 10.70 3.84
C LYS A 37 2.80 9.47 3.12
N LEU A 38 1.89 9.65 2.17
CA LEU A 38 1.38 8.54 1.36
C LEU A 38 2.46 7.98 0.42
N LEU A 39 3.32 8.83 -0.13
CA LEU A 39 4.46 8.42 -0.97
C LEU A 39 5.46 7.57 -0.17
N ASP A 40 5.77 7.93 1.07
CA ASP A 40 6.68 7.17 1.95
C ASP A 40 6.27 5.70 2.07
N TRP A 41 4.96 5.43 2.15
CA TRP A 41 4.46 4.05 2.15
C TRP A 41 4.73 3.32 0.84
N THR A 42 4.60 4.01 -0.30
CA THR A 42 4.88 3.41 -1.61
C THR A 42 6.36 3.14 -1.84
N GLU A 43 7.24 3.79 -1.09
CA GLU A 43 8.68 3.50 -1.07
C GLU A 43 9.01 2.34 -0.13
N TYR A 44 8.31 2.23 1.01
CA TYR A 44 8.54 1.19 2.00
C TYR A 44 7.98 -0.19 1.59
N LEU A 45 6.75 -0.26 1.09
CA LEU A 45 6.07 -1.52 0.76
C LEU A 45 6.85 -2.42 -0.24
N PRO A 46 7.47 -1.88 -1.32
CA PRO A 46 8.33 -2.67 -2.21
C PRO A 46 9.48 -3.39 -1.50
N LEU A 47 10.05 -2.79 -0.46
CA LEU A 47 11.15 -3.39 0.30
C LEU A 47 10.69 -4.68 1.00
N LEU A 48 9.47 -4.69 1.53
CA LEU A 48 8.87 -5.89 2.14
C LEU A 48 8.58 -6.98 1.11
N ILE A 49 8.20 -6.59 -0.11
CA ILE A 49 7.96 -7.53 -1.23
C ILE A 49 9.26 -8.20 -1.66
N ALA A 50 10.32 -7.41 -1.81
CA ALA A 50 11.63 -7.84 -2.29
C ALA A 50 12.49 -8.55 -1.23
N ASP A 51 12.14 -8.43 0.05
CA ASP A 51 12.84 -9.10 1.16
C ASP A 51 12.94 -10.61 0.89
N PRO A 52 14.01 -11.32 1.26
CA PRO A 52 14.07 -12.78 1.15
C PRO A 52 13.29 -13.53 2.25
N GLU A 53 13.10 -12.95 3.45
CA GLU A 53 12.40 -13.58 4.58
C GLU A 53 10.89 -13.35 4.53
N ASP A 54 10.05 -14.27 5.00
CA ASP A 54 8.60 -14.05 4.96
C ASP A 54 8.18 -12.75 5.68
N LYS A 55 7.66 -11.78 4.91
CA LYS A 55 7.17 -10.48 5.42
C LYS A 55 5.66 -10.33 5.23
N THR A 56 4.92 -11.40 4.93
CA THR A 56 3.48 -11.36 4.61
C THR A 56 2.68 -10.63 5.69
N GLU A 57 2.85 -11.01 6.96
CA GLU A 57 2.17 -10.36 8.09
C GLU A 57 2.59 -8.90 8.28
N ARG A 58 3.87 -8.59 8.07
CA ARG A 58 4.39 -7.22 8.18
C ARG A 58 3.84 -6.33 7.06
N PHE A 59 3.70 -6.87 5.86
CA PHE A 59 3.08 -6.19 4.73
C PHE A 59 1.58 -5.98 4.97
N HIS A 60 0.91 -6.98 5.53
CA HIS A 60 -0.50 -6.87 5.93
C HIS A 60 -0.71 -5.76 6.96
N GLN A 61 0.09 -5.74 8.03
CA GLN A 61 0.02 -4.70 9.04
C GLN A 61 0.30 -3.32 8.46
N ALA A 62 1.31 -3.20 7.58
CA ALA A 62 1.60 -1.95 6.89
C ALA A 62 0.41 -1.44 6.06
N LEU A 63 -0.33 -2.34 5.39
CA LEU A 63 -1.55 -1.97 4.67
C LEU A 63 -2.70 -1.55 5.60
N ARG A 64 -2.80 -2.15 6.80
CA ARG A 64 -3.78 -1.75 7.82
C ARG A 64 -3.49 -0.34 8.33
N ASP A 65 -2.26 -0.11 8.77
CA ASP A 65 -1.80 1.20 9.26
C ASP A 65 -2.00 2.27 8.18
N LEU A 66 -1.67 1.94 6.92
CA LEU A 66 -1.91 2.82 5.78
C LEU A 66 -3.41 3.12 5.59
N ALA A 67 -4.28 2.11 5.60
CA ALA A 67 -5.72 2.30 5.40
C ALA A 67 -6.41 3.08 6.54
N GLU A 68 -5.85 3.03 7.76
CA GLU A 68 -6.29 3.84 8.89
C GLU A 68 -5.91 5.32 8.72
N ASN A 69 -4.67 5.60 8.31
CA ASN A 69 -4.17 6.96 8.12
C ASN A 69 -4.64 7.59 6.79
N PHE A 70 -4.92 6.77 5.78
CA PHE A 70 -5.29 7.16 4.42
C PHE A 70 -6.55 6.37 3.99
N PRO A 71 -7.76 6.78 4.40
CA PRO A 71 -9.00 6.06 4.14
C PRO A 71 -9.27 5.77 2.66
N GLU A 72 -8.76 6.60 1.75
CA GLU A 72 -8.85 6.45 0.29
C GLU A 72 -8.12 5.19 -0.21
N CYS A 73 -7.22 4.63 0.59
CA CYS A 73 -6.45 3.44 0.26
C CYS A 73 -7.03 2.13 0.84
N LYS A 74 -8.21 2.15 1.48
CA LYS A 74 -8.87 0.94 2.02
C LYS A 74 -9.00 -0.20 1.00
N ARG A 75 -9.15 0.12 -0.29
CA ARG A 75 -9.25 -0.92 -1.34
C ARG A 75 -7.94 -1.66 -1.57
N ALA A 76 -6.78 -1.08 -1.23
CA ALA A 76 -5.50 -1.78 -1.30
C ALA A 76 -5.42 -2.89 -0.24
N LEU A 77 -5.83 -2.61 1.00
CA LEU A 77 -5.96 -3.60 2.06
C LEU A 77 -6.94 -4.72 1.68
N ALA A 78 -8.14 -4.36 1.21
CA ALA A 78 -9.17 -5.33 0.85
C ALA A 78 -8.67 -6.33 -0.21
N VAL A 79 -7.94 -5.89 -1.23
CA VAL A 79 -7.37 -6.80 -2.24
C VAL A 79 -6.33 -7.74 -1.65
N PHE A 80 -5.56 -7.29 -0.66
CA PHE A 80 -4.60 -8.15 0.00
C PHE A 80 -5.27 -9.21 0.90
N GLU A 81 -6.40 -8.86 1.53
CA GLU A 81 -7.17 -9.73 2.41
C GLU A 81 -8.08 -10.71 1.66
N GLU A 82 -8.44 -10.45 0.39
CA GLU A 82 -9.19 -11.39 -0.44
C GLU A 82 -8.51 -12.78 -0.45
N ASP A 83 -9.32 -13.85 -0.44
CA ASP A 83 -8.89 -15.26 -0.43
C ASP A 83 -8.26 -15.70 -1.76
#